data_AF-A0A9Q3H3I1-F1
#
_entry.id   AF-A0A9Q3H3I1-F1
#
_cell.length_a   1.000
_cell.length_b   1.000
_cell.length_c   1.000
_cell.angle_alpha   90.00
_cell.angle_beta   90.00
_cell.angle_gamma   90.00
#
_symmetry.space_group_name_H-M   'P 1'
#
loop_
_entity.id
_entity.type
_entity.pdbx_description
1 polymer ?
#
loop_
_entity_poly.entity_id
_entity_poly.type
_entity_poly.pdbx_seq_one_letter_code
_entity_poly.pdbx_strand_id
1 'polypeptide(L)'
;MFTTNNVLKPLADELLNLHKVIKINTPKYPHGHKVFVRLVGLIGDVIATHKVAGFMSHSAKEYCSWCEMYHHEGDKLQLGMLCNKRKVLASLWQWKETKTITARQQLSKITGICWSQLNRLPYWDPILCVSLGVMYNWYEGVLHHHFRFRWGFDTDLFQQTTMESGESGMESKSMDLDDSDTSNEESKVFAVECLSNDLKQMIRNKIKYVIVPKGVSQVTSKVGTAGN
;
A
#
# COMPACT_ATOMS: atom_id res chain seq x y z
N MET A 1 12.48 9.98 -7.98
CA MET A 1 11.75 8.74 -8.37
C MET A 1 12.41 8.00 -9.54
N PHE A 2 13.75 7.99 -9.64
CA PHE A 2 14.47 7.32 -10.75
C PHE A 2 14.97 5.92 -10.37
N THR A 3 15.27 5.70 -9.09
CA THR A 3 15.96 4.49 -8.63
C THR A 3 15.11 3.21 -8.77
N THR A 4 13.84 3.22 -8.36
CA THR A 4 12.97 2.03 -8.47
C THR A 4 12.72 1.63 -9.91
N ASN A 5 12.50 2.59 -10.81
CA ASN A 5 12.33 2.32 -12.24
C ASN A 5 13.59 1.73 -12.87
N ASN A 6 14.78 2.16 -12.44
CA ASN A 6 16.04 1.59 -12.93
C ASN A 6 16.20 0.13 -12.48
N VAL A 7 15.79 -0.20 -11.25
CA VAL A 7 15.81 -1.58 -10.73
C VAL A 7 14.77 -2.47 -11.43
N LEU A 8 13.57 -1.95 -11.71
CA LEU A 8 12.50 -2.71 -12.38
C LEU A 8 12.75 -2.90 -13.88
N LYS A 9 13.61 -2.09 -14.50
CA LYS A 9 13.87 -2.14 -15.95
C LYS A 9 14.36 -3.51 -16.42
N PRO A 10 15.45 -4.11 -15.88
CA PRO A 10 15.90 -5.42 -16.32
C PRO A 10 14.84 -6.50 -16.12
N LEU A 11 14.10 -6.45 -15.01
CA LEU A 11 12.99 -7.38 -14.76
C LEU A 11 11.88 -7.25 -15.81
N ALA A 12 11.46 -6.03 -16.13
CA ALA A 12 10.45 -5.79 -17.17
C ALA A 12 10.94 -6.22 -18.56
N ASP A 13 12.22 -5.99 -18.88
CA ASP A 13 12.84 -6.42 -20.14
C ASP A 13 12.86 -7.96 -20.25
N GLU A 14 13.20 -8.67 -19.17
CA GLU A 14 13.17 -10.13 -19.11
C GLU A 14 11.74 -10.67 -19.22
N LEU A 15 10.78 -10.10 -18.48
CA LEU A 15 9.37 -10.49 -18.56
C LEU A 15 8.76 -10.26 -19.93
N LEU A 16 9.19 -9.23 -20.68
CA LEU A 16 8.79 -9.04 -22.09
C LEU A 16 9.33 -10.14 -22.99
N ASN A 17 10.54 -10.64 -22.73
CA ASN A 17 11.13 -11.74 -23.48
C ASN A 17 10.45 -13.08 -23.12
N LEU A 18 10.24 -13.35 -21.82
CA LEU A 18 9.59 -14.57 -21.34
C LEU A 18 8.08 -14.62 -21.60
N HIS A 19 7.45 -13.47 -21.90
CA HIS A 19 6.08 -13.44 -22.40
C HIS A 19 5.96 -14.14 -23.76
N LYS A 20 7.04 -14.16 -24.55
CA LYS A 20 7.14 -14.97 -25.76
C LYS A 20 7.33 -16.43 -25.37
N VAL A 21 6.77 -17.33 -26.16
CA VAL A 21 6.94 -18.77 -25.91
C VAL A 21 8.40 -19.15 -26.09
N ILE A 22 9.03 -19.61 -25.02
CA ILE A 22 10.37 -20.19 -25.01
C ILE A 22 10.30 -21.71 -24.96
N LYS A 23 11.35 -22.38 -25.44
CA LYS A 23 11.46 -23.84 -25.44
C LYS A 23 12.51 -24.26 -24.41
N ILE A 24 12.09 -25.00 -23.40
CA ILE A 24 12.98 -25.52 -22.34
C ILE A 24 13.10 -27.04 -22.50
N ASN A 25 14.32 -27.52 -22.72
CA ASN A 25 14.60 -28.95 -22.76
C ASN A 25 14.80 -29.47 -21.34
N THR A 26 14.20 -30.61 -21.02
CA THR A 26 14.38 -31.29 -19.73
C THR A 26 14.65 -32.77 -20.00
N PRO A 27 15.24 -33.52 -19.05
CA PRO A 27 15.49 -34.95 -19.24
C PRO A 27 14.24 -35.77 -19.59
N LYS A 28 13.06 -35.39 -19.05
CA LYS A 28 11.76 -36.02 -19.36
C LYS A 28 11.15 -35.54 -20.69
N TYR A 29 11.57 -34.39 -21.20
CA TYR A 29 11.08 -33.81 -22.46
C TYR A 29 12.28 -33.36 -23.33
N PRO A 30 12.99 -34.31 -23.97
CA PRO A 30 14.18 -34.03 -24.78
C PRO A 30 13.86 -33.21 -26.03
N HIS A 31 12.63 -33.32 -26.55
CA HIS A 31 12.13 -32.48 -27.64
C HIS A 31 11.66 -31.09 -27.19
N GLY A 32 11.83 -30.75 -25.91
CA GLY A 32 11.52 -29.46 -25.29
C GLY A 32 10.05 -29.24 -24.94
N HIS A 33 9.82 -28.48 -23.89
CA HIS A 33 8.52 -28.00 -23.46
C HIS A 33 8.39 -26.51 -23.78
N LYS A 34 7.23 -26.10 -24.31
CA LYS A 34 6.91 -24.69 -24.57
C LYS A 34 6.45 -24.06 -23.25
N VAL A 35 7.13 -22.99 -22.84
CA VAL A 35 6.86 -22.26 -21.59
C VAL A 35 6.75 -20.77 -21.93
N PHE A 36 5.88 -20.06 -21.22
CA PHE A 36 5.85 -18.60 -21.19
C PHE A 36 5.63 -18.16 -19.75
N VAL A 37 6.12 -16.97 -19.40
CA VAL A 37 5.99 -16.40 -18.05
C VAL A 37 5.21 -15.09 -18.13
N ARG A 38 4.33 -14.87 -17.17
CA ARG A 38 3.60 -13.62 -17.00
C ARG A 38 3.60 -13.23 -15.53
N LEU A 39 3.86 -11.96 -15.27
CA LEU A 39 3.60 -11.37 -13.96
C LEU A 39 2.08 -11.23 -13.79
N VAL A 40 1.53 -11.91 -12.79
CA VAL A 40 0.06 -11.95 -12.56
C VAL A 40 -0.40 -11.05 -11.42
N GLY A 41 0.50 -10.73 -10.48
CA GLY A 41 0.15 -9.95 -9.30
C GLY A 41 1.35 -9.29 -8.65
N LEU A 42 1.14 -8.08 -8.14
CA LEU A 42 2.02 -7.33 -7.28
C LEU A 42 1.40 -7.31 -5.89
N ILE A 43 2.10 -7.91 -4.93
CA ILE A 43 1.66 -8.03 -3.53
C ILE A 43 2.68 -7.29 -2.67
N GLY A 44 2.19 -6.47 -1.76
CA GLY A 44 2.99 -5.73 -0.80
C GLY A 44 2.12 -4.82 0.05
N ASP A 45 2.76 -4.00 0.87
CA ASP A 45 2.10 -2.86 1.49
C ASP A 45 1.68 -1.82 0.44
N VAL A 46 0.77 -0.93 0.82
CA VAL A 46 0.21 0.11 -0.08
C VAL A 46 1.32 0.99 -0.67
N ILE A 47 2.31 1.37 0.12
CA ILE A 47 3.36 2.31 -0.28
C ILE A 47 4.26 1.67 -1.35
N ALA A 48 4.71 0.44 -1.10
CA ALA A 48 5.54 -0.32 -2.02
C ALA A 48 4.79 -0.64 -3.31
N THR A 49 3.55 -1.11 -3.20
CA THR A 49 2.74 -1.48 -4.37
C THR A 49 2.43 -0.27 -5.24
N HIS A 50 2.09 0.89 -4.66
CA HIS A 50 1.86 2.12 -5.43
C HIS A 50 3.11 2.55 -6.17
N LYS A 51 4.26 2.59 -5.50
CA LYS A 51 5.54 2.98 -6.10
C LYS A 51 5.95 2.06 -7.26
N VAL A 52 5.68 0.77 -7.15
CA VAL A 52 6.02 -0.23 -8.17
C VAL A 52 4.98 -0.27 -9.30
N ALA A 53 3.70 -0.03 -9.03
CA ALA A 53 2.65 -0.01 -10.05
C ALA A 53 2.55 1.33 -10.81
N GLY A 54 3.04 2.42 -10.21
CA GLY A 54 2.99 3.76 -10.79
C GLY A 54 1.89 4.66 -10.21
N PHE A 55 1.45 4.41 -8.98
CA PHE A 55 0.56 5.29 -8.24
C PHE A 55 1.34 6.12 -7.21
N MET A 56 0.77 7.25 -6.81
CA MET A 56 1.33 8.11 -5.77
C MET A 56 0.99 7.57 -4.36
N SER A 57 1.58 8.17 -3.32
CA SER A 57 1.41 7.71 -1.94
C SER A 57 -0.02 7.88 -1.43
N HIS A 58 -0.29 7.34 -0.24
CA HIS A 58 -1.56 7.51 0.46
C HIS A 58 -1.93 8.98 0.72
N SER A 59 -0.95 9.89 0.74
CA SER A 59 -1.14 11.34 0.94
C SER A 59 -1.49 12.09 -0.35
N ALA A 60 -1.56 11.40 -1.49
CA ALA A 60 -1.92 12.02 -2.76
C ALA A 60 -3.40 12.41 -2.78
N LYS A 61 -3.73 13.42 -3.62
CA LYS A 61 -5.11 13.85 -3.85
C LYS A 61 -6.02 12.67 -4.22
N GLU A 62 -5.54 11.82 -5.12
CA GLU A 62 -6.12 10.53 -5.47
C GLU A 62 -5.19 9.44 -4.92
N TYR A 63 -5.62 8.77 -3.87
CA TYR A 63 -4.78 7.85 -3.12
C TYR A 63 -5.12 6.38 -3.36
N CYS A 64 -6.28 6.05 -3.94
CA CYS A 64 -6.65 4.65 -4.18
C CYS A 64 -6.18 4.21 -5.58
N SER A 65 -5.54 3.05 -5.66
CA SER A 65 -5.13 2.45 -6.95
C SER A 65 -6.30 1.78 -7.69
N TRP A 66 -7.41 1.50 -7.00
CA TRP A 66 -8.56 0.80 -7.57
C TRP A 66 -9.75 1.67 -7.93
N CYS A 67 -9.97 2.76 -7.20
CA CYS A 67 -11.11 3.63 -7.41
C CYS A 67 -10.74 5.10 -7.46
N GLU A 68 -11.57 5.87 -8.17
CA GLU A 68 -11.51 7.32 -8.25
C GLU A 68 -12.09 7.86 -6.93
N MET A 69 -11.22 8.09 -5.94
CA MET A 69 -11.60 8.65 -4.63
C MET A 69 -10.60 9.72 -4.19
N TYR A 70 -11.14 10.84 -3.74
CA TYR A 70 -10.35 11.96 -3.22
C TYR A 70 -10.16 11.87 -1.70
N HIS A 71 -9.04 12.40 -1.21
CA HIS A 71 -8.73 12.37 0.22
C HIS A 71 -9.84 12.99 1.10
N HIS A 72 -10.47 14.07 0.65
CA HIS A 72 -11.58 14.74 1.37
C HIS A 72 -12.90 13.95 1.37
N GLU A 73 -12.99 12.86 0.62
CA GLU A 73 -14.17 12.01 0.54
C GLU A 73 -14.04 10.71 1.36
N GLY A 74 -12.89 10.49 2.00
CA GLY A 74 -12.60 9.26 2.75
C GLY A 74 -13.62 8.97 3.86
N ASP A 75 -14.14 10.01 4.51
CA ASP A 75 -15.11 9.89 5.61
C ASP A 75 -16.47 9.33 5.17
N LYS A 76 -16.76 9.33 3.86
CA LYS A 76 -18.01 8.78 3.34
C LYS A 76 -18.07 7.26 3.48
N LEU A 77 -16.93 6.59 3.69
CA LEU A 77 -16.81 5.12 3.79
C LEU A 77 -17.50 4.38 2.62
N GLN A 78 -17.49 4.99 1.44
CA GLN A 78 -18.08 4.45 0.22
C GLN A 78 -16.99 4.13 -0.77
N LEU A 79 -17.19 3.04 -1.54
CA LEU A 79 -16.30 2.73 -2.65
C LEU A 79 -16.54 3.74 -3.77
N GLY A 80 -15.48 4.41 -4.20
CA GLY A 80 -15.48 5.20 -5.43
C GLY A 80 -15.71 4.35 -6.67
N MET A 81 -15.91 5.00 -7.81
CA MET A 81 -15.99 4.31 -9.09
C MET A 81 -14.66 3.62 -9.41
N LEU A 82 -14.71 2.40 -9.95
CA LEU A 82 -13.50 1.71 -10.36
C LEU A 82 -12.73 2.51 -11.42
N CYS A 83 -11.41 2.60 -11.23
CA CYS A 83 -10.51 3.28 -12.15
C CYS A 83 -10.62 2.67 -13.55
N ASN A 84 -10.64 3.53 -14.57
CA ASN A 84 -10.62 3.06 -15.95
C ASN A 84 -9.19 2.78 -16.42
N LYS A 85 -8.89 1.51 -16.73
CA LYS A 85 -7.56 1.09 -17.23
C LYS A 85 -7.02 1.97 -18.36
N ARG A 86 -7.86 2.31 -19.36
CA ARG A 86 -7.40 3.09 -20.52
C ARG A 86 -7.01 4.50 -20.11
N LYS A 87 -7.79 5.14 -19.22
CA LYS A 87 -7.46 6.46 -18.67
C LYS A 87 -6.13 6.42 -17.92
N VAL A 88 -5.99 5.45 -17.00
CA VAL A 88 -4.76 5.28 -16.20
C VAL A 88 -3.54 5.07 -17.10
N LEU A 89 -3.63 4.16 -18.08
CA LEU A 89 -2.53 3.93 -19.02
C LEU A 89 -2.22 5.17 -19.86
N ALA A 90 -3.22 5.90 -20.35
CA ALA A 90 -3.01 7.12 -21.13
C ALA A 90 -2.23 8.17 -20.32
N SER A 91 -2.63 8.40 -19.07
CA SER A 91 -1.96 9.35 -18.18
C SER A 91 -0.54 8.87 -17.82
N LEU A 92 -0.31 7.57 -17.65
CA LEU A 92 1.03 6.99 -17.43
C LEU A 92 1.97 7.23 -18.62
N TRP A 93 1.47 7.04 -19.84
CA TRP A 93 2.22 7.31 -21.07
C TRP A 93 2.52 8.80 -21.24
N GLN A 94 1.52 9.66 -20.99
CA GLN A 94 1.71 11.11 -20.99
C GLN A 94 2.81 11.53 -20.00
N TRP A 95 2.82 10.96 -18.79
CA TRP A 95 3.87 11.20 -17.80
C TRP A 95 5.25 10.80 -18.33
N LYS A 96 5.35 9.63 -18.95
CA LYS A 96 6.61 9.12 -19.52
C LYS A 96 7.15 10.02 -20.62
N GLU A 97 6.29 10.50 -21.51
CA GLU A 97 6.65 11.34 -22.65
C GLU A 97 6.98 12.79 -22.26
N THR A 98 6.49 13.23 -21.10
CA THR A 98 6.80 14.56 -20.55
C THR A 98 8.31 14.69 -20.30
N LYS A 99 8.92 15.75 -20.87
CA LYS A 99 10.38 15.91 -20.91
C LYS A 99 10.98 16.47 -19.63
N THR A 100 10.29 17.38 -18.96
CA THR A 100 10.83 18.07 -17.78
C THR A 100 10.38 17.39 -16.49
N ILE A 101 11.27 17.40 -15.48
CA ILE A 101 10.98 16.85 -14.16
C ILE A 101 9.83 17.62 -13.51
N THR A 102 9.82 18.94 -13.63
CA THR A 102 8.78 19.82 -13.07
C THR A 102 7.39 19.50 -13.65
N ALA A 103 7.27 19.32 -14.97
CA ALA A 103 5.98 18.98 -15.57
C ALA A 103 5.52 17.57 -15.19
N ARG A 104 6.43 16.60 -15.04
CA ARG A 104 6.10 15.27 -14.50
C ARG A 104 5.59 15.35 -13.07
N GLN A 105 6.22 16.15 -12.21
CA GLN A 105 5.77 16.35 -10.84
C GLN A 105 4.38 16.98 -10.79
N GLN A 106 4.12 18.00 -11.60
CA GLN A 106 2.80 18.62 -11.71
C GLN A 106 1.75 17.61 -12.18
N LEU A 107 2.07 16.81 -13.20
CA LEU A 107 1.15 15.77 -13.68
C LEU A 107 0.86 14.73 -12.59
N SER A 108 1.88 14.28 -11.84
CA SER A 108 1.69 13.37 -10.71
C SER A 108 0.82 13.97 -9.61
N LYS A 109 0.97 15.27 -9.30
CA LYS A 109 0.11 15.96 -8.33
C LYS A 109 -1.35 16.00 -8.78
N ILE A 110 -1.60 16.21 -10.08
CA ILE A 110 -2.94 16.31 -10.64
C ILE A 110 -3.62 14.93 -10.76
N THR A 111 -2.88 13.94 -11.25
CA THR A 111 -3.43 12.64 -11.68
C THR A 111 -3.17 11.48 -10.72
N GLY A 112 -2.40 11.71 -9.65
CA GLY A 112 -2.08 10.66 -8.68
C GLY A 112 -1.20 9.52 -9.22
N ILE A 113 -0.55 9.69 -10.37
CA ILE A 113 0.22 8.63 -11.02
C ILE A 113 1.64 9.07 -11.47
N CYS A 114 2.50 8.08 -11.68
CA CYS A 114 3.86 8.23 -12.20
C CYS A 114 4.25 6.99 -13.03
N TRP A 115 5.26 7.10 -13.89
CA TRP A 115 5.65 5.95 -14.70
C TRP A 115 6.24 4.80 -13.88
N SER A 116 5.87 3.57 -14.26
CA SER A 116 6.51 2.32 -13.84
C SER A 116 6.93 1.50 -15.05
N GLN A 117 8.09 0.83 -14.98
CA GLN A 117 8.54 -0.12 -16.01
C GLN A 117 7.56 -1.28 -16.24
N LEU A 118 6.76 -1.68 -15.24
CA LEU A 118 5.78 -2.76 -15.40
C LEU A 118 4.68 -2.39 -16.40
N ASN A 119 4.39 -1.10 -16.58
CA ASN A 119 3.39 -0.63 -17.55
C ASN A 119 3.84 -0.77 -19.02
N ARG A 120 5.03 -1.32 -19.27
CA ARG A 120 5.48 -1.77 -20.59
C ARG A 120 4.93 -3.15 -20.98
N LEU A 121 4.52 -3.95 -20.00
CA LEU A 121 4.05 -5.32 -20.23
C LEU A 121 2.65 -5.28 -20.85
N PRO A 122 2.41 -5.93 -22.00
CA PRO A 122 1.16 -5.80 -22.75
C PRO A 122 -0.05 -6.44 -22.03
N TYR A 123 0.21 -7.38 -21.12
CA TYR A 123 -0.79 -8.08 -20.34
C TYR A 123 -1.00 -7.46 -18.94
N TRP A 124 -0.18 -6.49 -18.55
CA TRP A 124 -0.23 -5.91 -17.21
C TRP A 124 -1.43 -4.96 -17.07
N ASP A 125 -2.07 -5.02 -15.91
CA ASP A 125 -3.11 -4.09 -15.51
C ASP A 125 -2.71 -3.48 -14.17
N PRO A 126 -2.28 -2.22 -14.11
CA PRO A 126 -1.83 -1.63 -12.85
C PRO A 126 -2.96 -1.55 -11.81
N ILE A 127 -4.22 -1.63 -12.22
CA ILE A 127 -5.37 -1.57 -11.32
C ILE A 127 -5.64 -2.99 -10.80
N LEU A 128 -5.81 -3.96 -11.70
CA LEU A 128 -6.26 -5.31 -11.33
C LEU A 128 -5.14 -6.25 -10.87
N CYS A 129 -3.90 -6.00 -11.28
CA CYS A 129 -2.75 -6.82 -10.89
C CYS A 129 -2.11 -6.32 -9.58
N VAL A 130 -2.60 -5.26 -8.96
CA VAL A 130 -2.16 -4.82 -7.63
C VAL A 130 -3.10 -5.41 -6.59
N SER A 131 -2.54 -6.21 -5.68
CA SER A 131 -3.27 -6.80 -4.57
C SER A 131 -2.81 -6.18 -3.26
N LEU A 132 -3.75 -5.71 -2.46
CA LEU A 132 -3.47 -5.36 -1.07
C LEU A 132 -3.11 -6.62 -0.29
N GLY A 133 -1.94 -6.62 0.35
CA GLY A 133 -1.55 -7.68 1.26
C GLY A 133 -2.45 -7.69 2.49
N VAL A 134 -3.05 -8.84 2.82
CA VAL A 134 -3.85 -9.03 4.04
C VAL A 134 -2.99 -8.74 5.29
N MET A 135 -1.72 -9.14 5.27
CA MET A 135 -0.85 -8.97 6.42
C MET A 135 -0.64 -7.50 6.77
N TYR A 136 -0.13 -6.70 5.83
CA TYR A 136 0.20 -5.30 6.09
C TYR A 136 -1.04 -4.42 6.26
N ASN A 137 -2.11 -4.66 5.49
CA ASN A 137 -3.27 -3.78 5.52
C ASN A 137 -4.28 -4.19 6.61
N TRP A 138 -4.60 -5.48 6.69
CA TRP A 138 -5.60 -5.95 7.63
C TRP A 138 -5.02 -6.20 9.01
N TYR A 139 -3.94 -6.99 9.13
CA TYR A 139 -3.38 -7.32 10.44
C TYR A 139 -2.58 -6.18 11.04
N GLU A 140 -1.60 -5.63 10.31
CA GLU A 140 -0.72 -4.55 10.82
C GLU A 140 -1.34 -3.16 10.69
N GLY A 141 -2.31 -2.97 9.79
CA GLY A 141 -3.04 -1.71 9.66
C GLY A 141 -4.30 -1.71 10.53
N VAL A 142 -5.40 -2.26 10.00
CA VAL A 142 -6.73 -2.15 10.61
C VAL A 142 -6.80 -2.79 12.00
N LEU A 143 -6.38 -4.05 12.13
CA LEU A 143 -6.51 -4.81 13.38
C LEU A 143 -5.58 -4.25 14.45
N HIS A 144 -4.32 -3.94 14.11
CA HIS A 144 -3.39 -3.30 15.02
C HIS A 144 -3.93 -1.95 15.51
N HIS A 145 -4.43 -1.11 14.60
CA HIS A 145 -4.99 0.19 14.96
C HIS A 145 -6.22 0.05 15.88
N HIS A 146 -7.14 -0.86 15.55
CA HIS A 146 -8.31 -1.11 16.39
C HIS A 146 -7.92 -1.67 17.75
N PHE A 147 -6.98 -2.62 17.79
CA PHE A 147 -6.54 -3.25 19.02
C PHE A 147 -5.87 -2.23 19.95
N ARG A 148 -4.92 -1.45 19.44
CA ARG A 148 -4.15 -0.51 20.27
C ARG A 148 -4.96 0.74 20.61
N PHE A 149 -5.53 1.41 19.60
CA PHE A 149 -6.17 2.72 19.77
C PHE A 149 -7.67 2.61 20.01
N ARG A 150 -8.44 1.89 19.16
CA ARG A 150 -9.90 1.88 19.30
C ARG A 150 -10.38 1.13 20.55
N TRP A 151 -9.70 0.04 20.88
CA TRP A 151 -10.00 -0.80 22.04
C TRP A 151 -9.19 -0.38 23.28
N GLY A 152 -8.14 0.41 23.11
CA GLY A 152 -7.34 0.96 24.19
C GLY A 152 -6.49 -0.09 24.92
N PHE A 153 -5.98 -1.10 24.22
CA PHE A 153 -5.00 -2.02 24.81
C PHE A 153 -3.62 -1.38 24.96
N ASP A 154 -3.38 -0.25 24.30
CA ASP A 154 -2.18 0.56 24.47
C ASP A 154 -2.57 1.97 24.91
N THR A 155 -2.65 2.16 26.24
CA THR A 155 -3.09 3.42 26.85
C THR A 155 -2.02 4.50 26.91
N ASP A 156 -0.74 4.13 26.73
CA ASP A 156 0.38 5.05 26.89
C ASP A 156 0.65 5.87 25.62
N LEU A 157 0.30 5.33 24.44
CA LEU A 157 0.39 6.04 23.15
C LEU A 157 -0.67 7.14 22.97
N PHE A 158 -1.79 7.07 23.69
CA PHE A 158 -2.88 8.05 23.57
C PHE A 158 -2.45 9.47 23.96
N GLN A 159 -1.47 9.61 24.85
CA GLN A 159 -0.94 10.93 25.26
C GLN A 159 0.03 11.51 24.22
N GLN A 160 0.72 10.66 23.45
CA GLN A 160 1.68 11.08 22.42
C GLN A 160 1.01 11.40 21.08
N THR A 161 0.01 10.62 20.65
CA THR A 161 -0.66 10.87 19.36
C THR A 161 -1.46 12.17 19.34
N THR A 162 -1.94 12.67 20.50
CA THR A 162 -2.53 14.01 20.62
C THR A 162 -1.53 15.16 20.48
N MET A 163 -0.23 14.88 20.57
CA MET A 163 0.86 15.85 20.34
C MET A 163 1.55 15.65 18.98
N GLU A 164 1.59 14.42 18.47
CA GLU A 164 2.28 14.04 17.22
C GLU A 164 1.38 13.98 15.98
N SER A 165 0.07 14.22 16.10
CA SER A 165 -0.81 14.47 14.94
C SER A 165 -0.46 15.77 14.19
N GLY A 166 0.55 16.51 14.66
CA GLY A 166 1.23 17.56 13.91
C GLY A 166 2.50 17.13 13.17
N GLU A 167 3.18 16.04 13.54
CA GLU A 167 4.49 15.66 12.98
C GLU A 167 4.84 14.20 13.36
N SER A 168 4.72 13.25 12.42
CA SER A 168 5.57 12.04 12.39
C SER A 168 5.41 11.26 11.08
N GLY A 169 5.92 11.86 9.99
CA GLY A 169 6.45 11.07 8.88
C GLY A 169 7.76 10.42 9.33
N MET A 170 7.82 9.09 9.36
CA MET A 170 9.10 8.41 9.54
C MET A 170 9.91 8.56 8.25
N GLU A 171 10.95 9.39 8.32
CA GLU A 171 11.83 9.74 7.22
C GLU A 171 12.36 8.52 6.45
N SER A 172 11.98 8.45 5.18
CA SER A 172 12.89 8.03 4.12
C SER A 172 13.04 9.22 3.19
N LYS A 173 14.10 10.01 3.40
CA LYS A 173 14.44 11.22 2.65
C LYS A 173 14.10 11.10 1.16
N SER A 174 13.09 11.85 0.72
CA SER A 174 12.97 12.30 -0.67
C SER A 174 12.21 13.63 -0.77
N MET A 175 13.00 14.70 -0.88
CA MET A 175 12.72 16.04 -1.45
C MET A 175 11.29 16.58 -1.29
N ASP A 176 11.12 17.38 -0.24
CA ASP A 176 9.97 18.25 0.01
C ASP A 176 9.89 19.39 -1.02
N LEU A 177 8.67 19.73 -1.42
CA LEU A 177 8.32 21.01 -2.03
C LEU A 177 7.13 21.57 -1.24
N ASP A 178 7.38 22.70 -0.57
CA ASP A 178 6.44 23.53 0.18
C ASP A 178 5.07 23.67 -0.48
N ASP A 179 4.02 23.58 0.35
CA ASP A 179 2.73 24.21 0.06
C ASP A 179 2.16 24.75 1.39
N SER A 180 2.18 26.08 1.51
CA SER A 180 1.55 26.82 2.58
C SER A 180 0.13 27.17 2.16
N ASP A 181 -0.88 26.57 2.79
CA ASP A 181 -2.22 27.15 2.87
C ASP A 181 -2.87 26.74 4.19
N THR A 182 -2.74 27.64 5.17
CA THR A 182 -3.43 27.60 6.46
C THR A 182 -4.93 27.85 6.25
N SER A 183 -5.75 26.84 6.49
CA SER A 183 -7.14 27.02 6.91
C SER A 183 -7.35 26.26 8.22
N ASN A 184 -7.57 27.03 9.28
CA ASN A 184 -7.89 26.56 10.62
C ASN A 184 -9.25 25.86 10.60
N GLU A 185 -9.27 24.53 10.69
CA GLU A 185 -10.44 23.79 11.18
C GLU A 185 -10.11 23.19 12.55
N GLU A 186 -10.85 23.68 13.56
CA GLU A 186 -10.74 23.28 14.95
C GLU A 186 -10.88 21.76 15.11
N SER A 187 -9.81 21.10 15.54
CA SER A 187 -9.79 19.67 15.84
C SER A 187 -10.72 19.36 17.01
N LYS A 188 -11.94 18.88 16.72
CA LYS A 188 -12.80 18.25 17.71
C LYS A 188 -12.15 16.94 18.17
N VAL A 189 -11.58 16.96 19.37
CA VAL A 189 -11.13 15.75 20.09
C VAL A 189 -12.34 14.86 20.33
N PHE A 190 -12.55 13.86 19.48
CA PHE A 190 -13.52 12.80 19.75
C PHE A 190 -12.99 11.95 20.90
N ALA A 191 -13.68 11.97 22.04
CA ALA A 191 -13.44 11.01 23.12
C ALA A 191 -13.77 9.61 22.61
N VAL A 192 -12.75 8.83 22.27
CA VAL A 192 -12.92 7.45 21.80
C VAL A 192 -13.23 6.58 23.02
N GLU A 193 -14.48 6.17 23.19
CA GLU A 193 -14.87 5.18 24.20
C GLU A 193 -14.09 3.87 24.00
N CYS A 194 -13.11 3.61 24.85
CA CYS A 194 -12.32 2.38 24.85
C CYS A 194 -13.09 1.23 25.51
N LEU A 195 -12.62 -0.01 25.32
CA LEU A 195 -13.17 -1.16 26.05
C LEU A 195 -12.95 -1.01 27.56
N SER A 196 -13.87 -1.55 28.37
CA SER A 196 -13.70 -1.61 29.81
C SER A 196 -12.50 -2.49 30.19
N ASN A 197 -11.88 -2.18 31.33
CA ASN A 197 -10.73 -2.96 31.82
C ASN A 197 -11.08 -4.44 32.06
N ASP A 198 -12.31 -4.72 32.52
CA ASP A 198 -12.80 -6.09 32.71
C ASP A 198 -12.84 -6.86 31.39
N LEU A 199 -13.35 -6.22 30.33
CA LEU A 199 -13.42 -6.85 29.01
C LEU A 199 -12.02 -7.06 28.41
N LYS A 200 -11.11 -6.09 28.57
CA LYS A 200 -9.69 -6.22 28.16
C LYS A 200 -9.03 -7.42 28.85
N GLN A 201 -9.26 -7.58 30.16
CA GLN A 201 -8.71 -8.69 30.92
C GLN A 201 -9.32 -10.03 30.52
N MET A 202 -10.63 -10.07 30.25
CA MET A 202 -11.31 -11.25 29.71
C MET A 202 -10.70 -11.68 28.36
N ILE A 203 -10.48 -10.74 27.44
CA ILE A 203 -9.86 -11.00 26.14
C ILE A 203 -8.44 -11.54 26.31
N ARG A 204 -7.59 -10.90 27.14
CA ARG A 204 -6.23 -11.37 27.44
C ARG A 204 -6.22 -12.80 28.00
N ASN A 205 -7.21 -13.16 28.81
CA ASN A 205 -7.31 -14.51 29.37
C ASN A 205 -7.77 -15.53 28.32
N LYS A 206 -8.70 -15.17 27.43
CA LYS A 206 -9.23 -16.07 26.40
C LYS A 206 -8.26 -16.27 25.24
N ILE A 207 -7.50 -15.25 24.85
CA ILE A 207 -6.59 -15.31 23.70
C ILE A 207 -5.49 -16.38 23.87
N LYS A 208 -5.13 -16.68 25.12
CA LYS A 208 -4.18 -17.73 25.51
C LYS A 208 -4.61 -19.13 25.06
N TYR A 209 -5.91 -19.34 24.90
CA TYR A 209 -6.49 -20.64 24.56
C TYR A 209 -6.93 -20.71 23.10
N VAL A 210 -6.58 -19.72 22.28
CA VAL A 210 -6.83 -19.77 20.83
C VAL A 210 -5.96 -20.86 20.24
N ILE A 211 -6.62 -21.86 19.65
CA ILE A 211 -5.94 -22.95 18.94
C ILE A 211 -5.39 -22.37 17.63
N VAL A 212 -4.07 -22.25 17.54
CA VAL A 212 -3.38 -21.86 16.31
C VAL A 212 -2.90 -23.11 15.56
N PRO A 213 -2.86 -23.08 14.21
CA PRO A 213 -2.31 -24.18 13.42
C PRO A 213 -0.88 -24.55 13.82
N LYS A 214 -0.48 -25.81 13.61
CA LYS A 214 0.91 -26.24 13.84
C LYS A 214 1.87 -25.38 13.00
N GLY A 215 2.90 -24.83 13.64
CA GLY A 215 3.90 -23.95 13.00
C GLY A 215 3.65 -22.46 13.21
N VAL A 216 2.52 -22.06 13.82
CA VAL A 216 2.27 -20.68 14.25
C VAL A 216 2.53 -20.57 15.75
N SER A 217 3.34 -19.59 16.15
CA SER A 217 3.61 -19.32 17.57
C SER A 217 2.33 -18.94 18.30
N GLN A 218 2.15 -19.46 19.52
CA GLN A 218 1.05 -19.03 20.36
C GLN A 218 1.19 -17.55 20.73
N VAL A 219 0.04 -16.91 20.86
CA VAL A 219 -0.08 -15.52 21.29
C VAL A 219 0.47 -15.38 22.71
N THR A 220 1.34 -14.38 22.95
CA THR A 220 2.02 -14.22 24.25
C THR A 220 1.06 -13.81 25.37
N SER A 221 1.46 -14.03 26.62
CA SER A 221 0.68 -13.59 27.79
C SER A 221 0.69 -12.07 28.02
N LYS A 222 1.55 -11.34 27.29
CA LYS A 222 1.81 -9.90 27.41
C LYS A 222 1.21 -9.08 26.25
N VAL A 223 0.16 -9.59 25.61
CA VAL A 223 -0.49 -8.90 24.49
C VAL A 223 -1.06 -7.56 24.93
N GLY A 224 -0.67 -6.49 24.22
CA GLY A 224 -1.09 -5.13 24.56
C GLY A 224 -0.50 -4.64 25.87
N THR A 225 0.77 -4.95 26.15
CA THR A 225 1.57 -4.25 27.15
C THR A 225 2.79 -3.71 26.43
N ALA A 226 3.15 -2.44 26.65
CA ALA A 226 4.16 -1.69 25.90
C ALA A 226 5.60 -2.28 25.93
N GLY A 227 5.83 -3.44 26.53
CA GLY A 227 7.14 -4.05 26.76
C GLY A 227 7.43 -5.30 25.91
N ASN A 228 7.14 -5.27 24.60
CA ASN A 228 7.66 -6.24 23.62
C ASN A 228 8.15 -5.50 22.37
#